data_AF-A0A7C5V0Y5-F1
#
_entry.id   AF-A0A7C5V0Y5-F1
#
_cell.length_a   1.000
_cell.length_b   1.000
_cell.length_c   1.000
_cell.angle_alpha   90.00
_cell.angle_beta   90.00
_cell.angle_gamma   90.00
#
_symmetry.space_group_name_H-M   'P 1'
#
loop_
_entity.id
_entity.type
_entity.pdbx_description
1 polymer ?
#
loop_
_entity_poly.entity_id
_entity_poly.type
_entity_poly.pdbx_seq_one_letter_code
_entity_poly.pdbx_strand_id
1 'polypeptide(L)'
;MPFDASQTLQQGRAFFLSLTRRQKLLLASSVLAAAAVLWLFVSLAGRGDYQPLYSGLQPEEANTIAKRLAQEGIPSRVSPDGKSLSVPADRLDKARLDMASEGLPQTGRLGFEIFNQTNWGESDFAEKVNYQRALEG
;
A
#
# COMPACT_ATOMS: atom_id res chain seq x y z
N MET A 1 28.63 -50.77 -8.38
CA MET A 1 28.62 -50.07 -9.68
C MET A 1 29.02 -48.62 -9.41
N PRO A 2 30.25 -48.19 -9.75
CA PRO A 2 30.69 -46.81 -9.49
C PRO A 2 30.01 -45.86 -10.49
N PHE A 3 29.37 -44.80 -9.97
CA PHE A 3 28.84 -43.70 -10.77
C PHE A 3 30.01 -42.82 -11.24
N ASP A 4 30.43 -42.97 -12.49
CA ASP A 4 31.45 -42.13 -13.12
C ASP A 4 30.92 -40.70 -13.33
N ALA A 5 31.21 -39.80 -12.39
CA ALA A 5 30.84 -38.38 -12.44
C ALA A 5 31.46 -37.62 -13.64
N SER A 6 32.49 -38.17 -14.27
CA SER A 6 33.12 -37.61 -15.47
C SER A 6 32.28 -37.81 -16.74
N GLN A 7 31.44 -38.84 -16.79
CA GLN A 7 30.61 -39.15 -17.96
C GLN A 7 29.36 -38.25 -18.03
N THR A 8 28.77 -37.88 -16.89
CA THR A 8 27.61 -36.97 -16.85
C THR A 8 27.97 -35.56 -17.29
N LEU A 9 29.18 -35.09 -16.94
CA LEU A 9 29.73 -33.79 -17.37
C LEU A 9 30.02 -33.75 -18.87
N GLN A 10 30.44 -34.86 -19.48
CA GLN A 10 30.69 -34.94 -20.92
C GLN A 10 29.40 -35.13 -21.74
N GLN A 11 28.44 -35.90 -21.24
CA GLN A 11 27.12 -36.05 -21.89
C GLN A 11 26.37 -34.71 -21.97
N GLY A 12 26.46 -33.86 -20.94
CA GLY A 12 25.89 -32.50 -20.97
C GLY A 12 26.51 -31.60 -22.04
N ARG A 13 27.81 -31.73 -22.31
CA ARG A 13 28.51 -30.98 -23.37
C ARG A 13 28.24 -31.53 -24.77
N ALA A 14 28.14 -32.86 -24.91
CA ALA A 14 27.81 -33.52 -26.17
C ALA A 14 26.37 -33.20 -26.62
N PHE A 15 25.40 -33.16 -25.70
CA PHE A 15 24.04 -32.67 -25.97
C PHE A 15 24.03 -31.21 -26.42
N PHE A 16 24.86 -30.35 -25.82
CA PHE A 16 24.98 -28.93 -26.19
C PHE A 16 25.60 -28.69 -27.58
N LEU A 17 26.48 -29.60 -28.01
CA LEU A 17 27.15 -29.56 -29.32
C LEU A 17 26.38 -30.28 -30.43
N SER A 18 25.52 -31.25 -30.09
CA SER A 18 24.68 -31.96 -31.08
C SER A 18 23.38 -31.23 -31.45
N LEU A 19 23.10 -30.07 -30.85
CA LEU A 19 21.91 -29.29 -31.23
C LEU A 19 22.10 -28.62 -32.60
N THR A 20 21.25 -29.02 -33.54
CA THR A 20 21.16 -28.38 -34.86
C THR A 20 20.76 -26.90 -34.67
N ARG A 21 21.19 -25.99 -35.57
CA ARG A 21 20.85 -24.55 -35.50
C ARG A 21 19.35 -24.28 -35.27
N ARG A 22 18.49 -25.12 -35.85
CA ARG A 22 17.02 -25.10 -35.65
C ARG A 22 16.59 -25.42 -34.21
N GLN A 23 17.20 -26.40 -33.56
CA GLN A 23 16.88 -26.77 -32.17
C GLN A 23 17.36 -25.71 -31.17
N LYS A 24 18.50 -25.06 -31.42
CA LYS A 24 18.96 -23.91 -30.62
C LYS A 24 17.99 -22.73 -30.72
N LEU A 25 17.48 -22.45 -31.93
CA LEU A 25 16.45 -21.43 -32.16
C LEU A 25 15.13 -21.74 -31.44
N LEU A 26 14.67 -22.99 -31.50
CA LEU A 26 13.44 -23.43 -30.82
C LEU A 26 13.56 -23.37 -29.28
N LEU A 27 14.70 -23.77 -28.72
CA LEU A 27 14.95 -23.65 -27.28
C LEU A 27 15.02 -22.19 -26.84
N ALA A 28 15.74 -21.34 -27.61
CA ALA A 28 15.83 -19.93 -27.32
C ALA A 28 14.47 -19.23 -27.38
N SER A 29 13.64 -19.55 -28.39
CA SER A 29 12.29 -18.98 -28.50
C SER A 29 11.36 -19.44 -27.38
N SER A 30 11.45 -20.71 -26.96
CA SER A 30 10.72 -21.25 -25.80
C SER A 30 11.06 -20.49 -24.52
N VAL A 31 12.35 -20.29 -24.23
CA VAL A 31 12.78 -19.56 -23.03
C VAL A 31 12.32 -18.10 -23.07
N LEU A 32 12.43 -17.44 -24.23
CA LEU A 32 11.95 -16.06 -24.40
C LEU A 32 10.43 -15.96 -24.23
N ALA A 33 9.66 -16.90 -24.78
CA ALA A 33 8.21 -16.94 -24.63
C ALA A 33 7.79 -17.14 -23.17
N ALA A 34 8.43 -18.07 -22.46
CA ALA A 34 8.18 -18.29 -21.04
C ALA A 34 8.49 -17.04 -20.20
N ALA A 35 9.63 -16.38 -20.46
CA ALA A 35 10.00 -15.14 -19.79
C ALA A 35 9.00 -14.00 -20.09
N ALA A 36 8.52 -13.88 -21.32
CA ALA A 36 7.52 -12.88 -21.71
C ALA A 36 6.17 -13.11 -21.01
N VAL A 37 5.72 -14.36 -20.91
CA VAL A 37 4.48 -14.72 -20.18
C VAL A 37 4.62 -14.40 -18.70
N LEU A 38 5.75 -14.75 -18.08
CA LEU A 38 6.05 -14.42 -16.68
C LEU A 38 6.05 -12.91 -16.44
N TRP A 39 6.71 -12.16 -17.32
CA TRP A 39 6.74 -10.70 -17.25
C TRP A 39 5.35 -10.09 -17.40
N LEU A 40 4.55 -10.58 -18.35
CA LEU A 40 3.18 -10.12 -18.55
C LEU A 40 2.30 -10.42 -17.32
N PHE A 41 2.45 -11.60 -16.72
CA PHE A 41 1.71 -11.99 -15.53
C PHE A 41 2.04 -11.07 -14.33
N VAL A 42 3.33 -10.82 -14.08
CA VAL A 42 3.77 -9.90 -13.01
C VAL A 42 3.32 -8.46 -13.29
N SER A 43 3.41 -8.02 -14.54
CA SER A 43 2.95 -6.70 -15.00
C SER A 43 1.45 -6.48 -14.76
N LEU A 44 0.63 -7.48 -15.09
CA LEU A 44 -0.82 -7.42 -14.89
C LEU A 44 -1.19 -7.53 -13.41
N ALA A 45 -0.49 -8.37 -12.64
CA ALA A 45 -0.70 -8.50 -11.19
C ALA A 45 -0.40 -7.19 -10.43
N GLY A 46 0.53 -6.36 -10.92
CA GLY A 46 0.86 -5.06 -10.32
C GLY A 46 -0.12 -3.92 -10.62
N ARG A 47 -1.08 -4.13 -11.55
CA ARG A 47 -2.12 -3.15 -11.94
C ARG A 47 -3.44 -3.40 -11.23
N GLY A 48 -3.40 -3.86 -9.98
CA GLY A 48 -4.60 -3.90 -9.14
C GLY A 48 -5.26 -2.52 -9.07
N ASP A 49 -6.58 -2.48 -9.01
CA ASP A 49 -7.33 -1.25 -8.79
C ASP A 49 -7.00 -0.71 -7.39
N TYR A 50 -6.38 0.46 -7.29
CA TYR A 50 -6.00 1.05 -6.00
C TYR A 50 -7.07 2.06 -5.57
N GLN A 51 -7.64 1.84 -4.41
CA GLN A 51 -8.63 2.75 -3.83
C GLN A 51 -8.05 3.49 -2.63
N PRO A 52 -8.45 4.77 -2.41
CA PRO A 52 -8.00 5.53 -1.26
C PRO A 52 -8.50 4.87 0.04
N LEU A 53 -7.56 4.52 0.91
CA LEU A 53 -7.82 4.06 2.27
C LEU A 53 -8.13 5.25 3.18
N TYR A 54 -7.25 6.26 3.15
CA TYR A 54 -7.38 7.51 3.90
C TYR A 54 -6.90 8.70 3.06
N SER A 55 -7.44 9.88 3.36
CA SER A 55 -7.12 11.16 2.72
C SER A 55 -7.04 12.26 3.76
N GLY A 56 -6.18 13.27 3.52
CA GLY A 56 -6.01 14.39 4.44
C GLY A 56 -5.18 14.06 5.69
N LEU A 57 -4.36 13.01 5.63
CA LEU A 57 -3.44 12.63 6.69
C LEU A 57 -2.31 13.65 6.83
N GLN A 58 -1.75 13.75 8.03
CA GLN A 58 -0.44 14.37 8.18
C GLN A 58 0.63 13.45 7.58
N PRO A 59 1.71 13.99 6.96
CA PRO A 59 2.76 13.17 6.35
C PRO A 59 3.38 12.13 7.29
N GLU A 60 3.51 12.47 8.57
CA GLU A 60 4.06 11.60 9.61
C GLU A 60 3.16 10.40 9.90
N GLU A 61 1.83 10.60 9.93
CA GLU A 61 0.87 9.52 10.09
C GLU A 61 0.74 8.67 8.83
N ALA A 62 0.77 9.30 7.64
CA ALA A 62 0.77 8.55 6.38
C ALA A 62 1.95 7.58 6.32
N ASN A 63 3.14 7.99 6.81
CA ASN A 63 4.30 7.12 6.93
C ASN A 63 4.09 6.01 7.98
N THR A 64 3.49 6.33 9.13
CA THR A 64 3.18 5.34 10.18
C THR A 64 2.23 4.26 9.68
N ILE A 65 1.14 4.66 9.02
CA ILE A 65 0.14 3.76 8.43
C ILE A 65 0.77 2.94 7.29
N ALA A 66 1.59 3.55 6.43
CA ALA A 66 2.29 2.84 5.36
C ALA A 66 3.22 1.74 5.91
N LYS A 67 3.99 2.03 6.96
CA LYS A 67 4.83 1.03 7.63
C LYS A 67 4.01 -0.12 8.20
N ARG A 68 2.85 0.19 8.77
CA ARG A 68 1.99 -0.81 9.37
C ARG A 68 1.34 -1.72 8.34
N LEU A 69 0.81 -1.15 7.26
CA LEU A 69 0.29 -1.92 6.13
C LEU A 69 1.36 -2.83 5.52
N ALA A 70 2.61 -2.37 5.45
CA ALA A 70 3.73 -3.20 5.02
C ALA A 70 4.00 -4.39 5.96
N GLN A 71 3.84 -4.22 7.29
CA GLN A 71 3.96 -5.31 8.26
C GLN A 71 2.86 -6.37 8.08
N GLU A 72 1.64 -5.93 7.75
CA GLU A 72 0.49 -6.81 7.46
C GLU A 72 0.53 -7.40 6.03
N GLY A 73 1.58 -7.11 5.26
CA GLY A 73 1.75 -7.57 3.89
C GLY A 73 0.77 -6.95 2.88
N ILE A 74 0.18 -5.79 3.22
CA ILE A 74 -0.74 -5.05 2.35
C ILE A 74 0.06 -3.97 1.60
N PRO A 75 0.15 -4.05 0.25
CA PRO A 75 0.87 -3.05 -0.51
C PRO A 75 0.11 -1.71 -0.49
N SER A 76 0.78 -0.63 -0.10
CA SER A 76 0.20 0.72 -0.07
C SER A 76 0.91 1.67 -1.02
N ARG A 77 0.18 2.63 -1.59
CA ARG A 77 0.71 3.75 -2.37
C ARG A 77 0.42 5.06 -1.66
N VAL A 78 1.46 5.85 -1.41
CA VAL A 78 1.32 7.21 -0.88
C VAL A 78 1.15 8.16 -2.07
N SER A 79 0.22 9.10 -1.98
CA SER A 79 0.07 10.15 -2.99
C SER A 79 1.27 11.10 -3.00
N PRO A 80 1.54 11.81 -4.12
CA PRO A 80 2.68 12.72 -4.22
C PRO A 80 2.68 13.86 -3.19
N ASP A 81 1.51 14.25 -2.70
CA ASP A 81 1.36 15.27 -1.65
C ASP A 81 1.63 14.73 -0.23
N GLY A 82 1.82 13.41 -0.07
CA GLY A 82 2.07 12.75 1.21
C GLY A 82 0.86 12.69 2.15
N LYS A 83 -0.33 13.09 1.69
CA LYS A 83 -1.53 13.25 2.55
C LYS A 83 -2.59 12.18 2.32
N SER A 84 -2.42 11.34 1.31
CA SER A 84 -3.37 10.27 1.01
C SER A 84 -2.65 8.94 0.84
N LEU A 85 -3.34 7.88 1.20
CA LEU A 85 -2.83 6.53 1.13
C LEU A 85 -3.85 5.62 0.48
N SER A 86 -3.42 4.87 -0.54
CA SER A 86 -4.27 3.95 -1.31
C SER A 86 -3.78 2.52 -1.18
N VAL A 87 -4.70 1.58 -1.21
CA VAL A 87 -4.45 0.12 -1.15
C VAL A 87 -5.23 -0.58 -2.27
N PRO A 88 -4.86 -1.81 -2.66
CA PRO A 88 -5.65 -2.60 -3.58
C PRO A 88 -7.10 -2.74 -3.11
N ALA A 89 -8.06 -2.61 -4.03
CA ALA A 89 -9.49 -2.66 -3.74
C ALA A 89 -9.90 -3.97 -3.05
N ASP A 90 -9.27 -5.09 -3.40
CA ASP A 90 -9.47 -6.40 -2.78
C ASP A 90 -8.99 -6.48 -1.32
N ARG A 91 -8.13 -5.55 -0.90
CA ARG A 91 -7.57 -5.46 0.46
C ARG A 91 -8.12 -4.30 1.27
N LEU A 92 -8.99 -3.46 0.70
CA LEU A 92 -9.45 -2.22 1.33
C LEU A 92 -10.15 -2.47 2.66
N ASP A 93 -11.12 -3.38 2.71
CA ASP A 93 -11.89 -3.63 3.92
C ASP A 93 -11.06 -4.30 5.01
N LYS A 94 -10.15 -5.21 4.62
CA LYS A 94 -9.18 -5.79 5.54
C LYS A 94 -8.26 -4.71 6.12
N ALA A 95 -7.70 -3.86 5.27
CA ALA A 95 -6.84 -2.76 5.70
C ALA A 95 -7.56 -1.83 6.68
N ARG A 96 -8.85 -1.50 6.43
CA ARG A 96 -9.66 -0.69 7.36
C ARG A 96 -9.83 -1.37 8.71
N LEU A 97 -10.14 -2.66 8.72
CA LEU A 97 -10.32 -3.42 9.95
C LEU A 97 -9.02 -3.48 10.76
N ASP A 98 -7.90 -3.80 10.11
CA ASP A 98 -6.59 -3.90 10.74
C ASP A 98 -6.16 -2.54 11.31
N MET A 99 -6.29 -1.46 10.54
CA MET A 99 -5.94 -0.10 11.02
C MET A 99 -6.86 0.36 12.16
N ALA A 100 -8.16 0.05 12.09
CA ALA A 100 -9.10 0.37 13.16
C ALA A 100 -8.79 -0.39 14.45
N SER A 101 -8.32 -1.64 14.36
CA SER A 101 -7.93 -2.44 15.53
C SER A 101 -6.75 -1.84 16.30
N GLU A 102 -5.95 -1.02 15.62
CA GLU A 102 -4.79 -0.32 16.19
C GLU A 102 -5.08 1.13 16.56
N GLY A 103 -6.31 1.60 16.34
CA GLY A 103 -6.71 2.99 16.59
C GLY A 103 -6.14 3.99 15.57
N LEU A 104 -5.83 3.55 14.36
CA LEU A 104 -5.39 4.40 13.25
C LEU A 104 -6.55 4.74 12.31
N PRO A 105 -6.56 5.95 11.70
CA PRO A 105 -5.65 7.07 11.90
C PRO A 105 -5.98 7.84 13.19
N GLN A 106 -4.97 8.42 13.83
CA GLN A 106 -5.18 9.17 15.09
C GLN A 106 -5.83 10.53 14.82
N THR A 107 -5.47 11.18 13.70
CA THR A 107 -6.03 12.47 13.27
C THR A 107 -7.40 12.40 12.61
N GLY A 108 -7.90 11.21 12.25
CA GLY A 108 -9.28 11.06 11.74
C GLY A 108 -10.36 11.53 12.72
N ARG A 109 -9.99 11.78 13.98
CA ARG A 109 -10.81 12.38 15.04
C ARG A 109 -10.92 13.91 14.99
N LEU A 110 -10.19 14.62 14.13
CA LEU A 110 -10.19 16.10 14.08
C LEU A 110 -11.59 16.72 13.88
N GLY A 111 -12.57 15.97 13.36
CA GLY A 111 -13.96 16.42 13.23
C GLY A 111 -14.75 16.50 14.55
N PHE A 112 -14.32 15.84 15.62
CA PHE A 112 -14.96 15.90 16.95
C PHE A 112 -14.32 16.94 17.89
N GLU A 113 -13.09 17.37 17.63
CA GLU A 113 -12.40 18.36 18.47
C GLU A 113 -13.09 19.74 18.43
N ILE A 114 -13.68 20.09 17.29
CA ILE A 114 -14.51 21.30 17.13
C ILE A 114 -15.84 21.23 17.90
N PHE A 115 -16.41 20.03 18.07
CA PHE A 115 -17.58 19.84 18.92
C PHE A 115 -17.21 19.78 20.41
N ASN A 116 -15.99 19.35 20.75
CA ASN A 116 -15.50 19.29 22.13
C ASN A 116 -14.92 20.63 22.61
N GLN A 117 -14.44 21.49 21.71
CA GLN A 117 -14.17 22.91 21.95
C GLN A 117 -15.44 23.75 21.88
N THR A 118 -16.55 23.19 22.34
CA THR A 118 -17.72 24.03 22.47
C THR A 118 -17.54 24.98 23.64
N ASN A 119 -17.22 26.21 23.28
CA ASN A 119 -17.35 27.41 24.12
C ASN A 119 -18.85 27.74 24.34
N TRP A 120 -19.68 26.77 24.78
CA TRP A 120 -21.12 26.92 25.11
C TRP A 120 -21.37 27.82 26.35
N GLY A 121 -20.41 28.64 26.78
CA GLY A 121 -20.51 29.42 28.03
C GLY A 121 -20.42 30.92 27.87
N GLU A 122 -20.04 31.45 26.70
CA GLU A 122 -19.59 32.84 26.61
C GLU A 122 -20.66 33.82 26.10
N SER A 123 -21.72 33.41 25.40
CA SER A 123 -22.73 34.38 24.92
C SER A 123 -23.69 34.82 26.02
N ASP A 124 -24.38 33.90 26.71
CA ASP A 124 -25.49 34.26 27.61
C ASP A 124 -25.01 34.99 28.87
N PHE A 125 -23.82 34.63 29.40
CA PHE A 125 -23.25 35.33 30.55
C PHE A 125 -22.73 36.71 30.16
N ALA A 126 -22.05 36.84 29.01
CA ALA A 126 -21.55 38.12 28.53
C ALA A 126 -22.70 39.08 28.16
N GLU A 127 -23.78 38.57 27.59
CA GLU A 127 -24.98 39.36 27.25
C GLU A 127 -25.67 39.86 28.52
N LYS A 128 -25.84 39.01 29.55
CA LYS A 128 -26.46 39.40 30.81
C LYS A 128 -25.64 40.43 31.59
N VAL A 129 -24.32 40.30 31.58
CA VAL A 129 -23.40 41.27 32.20
C VAL A 129 -23.41 42.60 31.44
N ASN A 130 -23.41 42.57 30.11
CA ASN A 130 -23.56 43.79 29.30
C ASN A 130 -24.93 44.45 29.54
N TYR A 131 -26.00 43.66 29.70
CA TYR A 131 -27.34 44.19 29.96
C TYR A 131 -27.43 44.88 31.33
N GLN A 132 -26.85 44.29 32.39
CA GLN A 132 -26.77 44.94 33.69
C GLN A 132 -25.95 46.23 33.64
N ARG A 133 -24.78 46.21 32.99
CA ARG A 133 -23.91 47.38 32.87
C ARG A 133 -24.55 48.52 32.05
N ALA A 134 -25.43 48.18 31.10
CA ALA A 134 -26.21 49.14 30.32
C ALA A 134 -27.40 49.75 31.09
N LEU A 135 -27.87 49.10 32.15
CA LEU A 135 -28.92 49.64 33.04
C LEU A 135 -28.36 50.46 34.20
N GLU A 136 -27.11 50.17 34.61
CA GLU A 136 -26.39 50.90 35.66
C GLU A 136 -25.64 52.13 35.14
N GLY A 137 -25.54 52.29 33.81
CA GLY A 137 -24.93 53.43 33.12
C GLY A 137 -25.90 54.53 32.73
#